data_AF-A0A6I0DZS0-F1
#
_entry.id   AF-A0A6I0DZS0-F1
#
_cell.length_a   1.000
_cell.length_b   1.000
_cell.length_c   1.000
_cell.angle_alpha   90.00
_cell.angle_beta   90.00
_cell.angle_gamma   90.00
#
_symmetry.space_group_name_H-M   'P 1'
#
loop_
_entity.id
_entity.type
_entity.pdbx_description
1 polymer ?
#
loop_
_entity_poly.entity_id
_entity_poly.type
_entity_poly.pdbx_seq_one_letter_code
_entity_poly.pdbx_strand_id
1 'polypeptide(L)'
;MNRKILFLCGLLLMATTRQGIAQTNTTRQNAQEITTGEQIITQFTPGSVEHLWYKISVTAGKWYEIPHPPYALSLYIDDYEWYGYGYNDSYEDFRAIQFKAEETGFYYIERFYTSAVGDRLEWSMVE
;
A
#
# COMPACT_ATOMS: atom_id res chain seq x y z
N MET A 1 17.35 -20.11 3.42
CA MET A 1 16.96 -20.27 2.01
C MET A 1 16.64 -18.88 1.49
N ASN A 2 17.60 -18.22 0.85
CA ASN A 2 17.55 -16.78 0.57
C ASN A 2 16.81 -16.56 -0.75
N ARG A 3 15.58 -16.03 -0.71
CA ARG A 3 14.86 -15.60 -1.91
C ARG A 3 15.42 -14.25 -2.37
N LYS A 4 16.34 -14.29 -3.33
CA LYS A 4 16.73 -13.12 -4.12
C LYS A 4 15.66 -12.91 -5.20
N ILE A 5 14.95 -11.79 -5.14
CA ILE A 5 14.02 -11.38 -6.19
C ILE A 5 14.86 -10.88 -7.37
N LEU A 6 14.74 -11.55 -8.53
CA LEU A 6 15.36 -11.12 -9.78
C LEU A 6 14.55 -9.97 -10.38
N PHE A 7 15.24 -8.85 -10.64
CA PHE A 7 14.76 -7.78 -11.50
C PHE A 7 14.80 -8.23 -12.95
N LEU A 8 13.65 -8.19 -13.64
CA LEU A 8 13.62 -8.19 -15.11
C LEU A 8 13.06 -6.87 -15.62
N CYS A 9 13.80 -6.30 -16.57
CA CYS A 9 13.60 -5.00 -17.17
C CYS A 9 12.30 -4.91 -17.97
N GLY A 10 11.51 -3.88 -17.68
CA GLY A 10 10.55 -3.27 -18.60
C GLY A 10 10.82 -1.77 -18.63
N LEU A 11 11.55 -1.31 -19.64
CA LEU A 11 11.87 0.09 -19.88
C LEU A 11 10.62 0.83 -20.36
N LEU A 12 10.05 1.72 -19.52
CA LEU A 12 9.30 2.87 -20.00
C LEU A 12 9.85 4.11 -19.29
N LEU A 13 10.71 4.84 -20.00
CA LEU A 13 11.18 6.16 -19.58
C LEU A 13 10.01 7.16 -19.67
N MET A 14 9.55 7.65 -18.53
CA MET A 14 9.10 9.04 -18.42
C MET A 14 9.85 9.68 -17.25
N ALA A 15 10.91 10.40 -17.58
CA ALA A 15 11.53 11.34 -16.65
C ALA A 15 10.58 12.54 -16.48
N THR A 16 9.64 12.45 -15.55
CA THR A 16 8.90 13.62 -15.08
C THR A 16 9.72 14.28 -13.97
N THR A 17 9.91 15.59 -14.14
CA THR A 17 10.51 16.53 -13.20
C THR A 17 10.06 16.30 -11.75
N ARG A 18 10.94 16.60 -10.76
CA ARG A 18 10.70 16.59 -9.30
C ARG A 18 9.59 17.56 -8.82
N GLN A 19 8.41 17.44 -9.39
CA GLN A 19 7.13 17.84 -8.82
C GLN A 19 6.23 16.64 -9.05
N GLY A 20 6.06 15.83 -8.00
CA GLY A 20 5.10 14.72 -8.04
C GLY A 20 3.73 15.26 -8.42
N ILE A 21 3.06 14.60 -9.35
CA ILE A 21 1.66 14.90 -9.66
C ILE A 21 0.89 14.81 -8.34
N ALA A 22 0.11 15.84 -8.02
CA ALA A 22 -0.72 15.84 -6.82
C ALA A 22 -1.67 14.63 -6.90
N GLN A 23 -1.58 13.74 -5.92
CA GLN A 23 -2.45 12.58 -5.84
C GLN A 23 -3.86 13.01 -5.46
N THR A 24 -4.86 12.47 -6.18
CA THR A 24 -6.27 12.88 -6.06
C THR A 24 -7.15 11.85 -5.36
N ASN A 25 -6.59 10.70 -5.00
CA ASN A 25 -7.27 9.62 -4.26
C ASN A 25 -7.40 9.96 -2.76
N THR A 26 -7.85 11.17 -2.44
CA THR A 26 -7.90 11.71 -1.07
C THR A 26 -9.12 11.26 -0.28
N THR A 27 -10.03 10.50 -0.90
CA THR A 27 -11.21 9.91 -0.28
C THR A 27 -11.34 8.45 -0.69
N ARG A 28 -12.02 7.66 0.15
CA ARG A 28 -12.27 6.25 -0.16
C ARG A 28 -13.09 6.06 -1.45
N GLN A 29 -14.02 6.96 -1.74
CA GLN A 29 -14.83 6.92 -2.97
C GLN A 29 -13.96 7.09 -4.23
N ASN A 30 -12.87 7.84 -4.12
CA ASN A 30 -11.90 8.06 -5.18
C ASN A 30 -10.63 7.20 -5.00
N ALA A 31 -10.72 6.10 -4.25
CA ALA A 31 -9.57 5.24 -3.99
C ALA A 31 -8.93 4.76 -5.30
N GLN A 32 -7.61 4.89 -5.39
CA GLN A 32 -6.86 4.42 -6.53
C GLN A 32 -6.87 2.89 -6.55
N GLU A 33 -7.30 2.31 -7.67
CA GLU A 33 -7.19 0.86 -7.87
C GLU A 33 -5.73 0.48 -8.12
N ILE A 34 -5.26 -0.55 -7.41
CA ILE A 34 -3.90 -1.08 -7.51
C ILE A 34 -3.95 -2.59 -7.73
N THR A 35 -2.83 -3.16 -8.17
CA THR A 35 -2.66 -4.60 -8.35
C THR A 35 -1.56 -5.17 -7.45
N THR A 36 -1.60 -6.46 -7.16
CA THR A 36 -0.53 -7.10 -6.37
C THR A 36 0.79 -7.09 -7.13
N GLY A 37 1.89 -6.86 -6.41
CA GLY A 37 3.23 -6.70 -6.98
C GLY A 37 3.50 -5.35 -7.64
N GLU A 38 2.50 -4.47 -7.77
CA GLU A 38 2.68 -3.11 -8.25
C GLU A 38 3.45 -2.26 -7.22
N GLN A 39 4.49 -1.54 -7.67
CA GLN A 39 5.15 -0.54 -6.83
C GLN A 39 4.31 0.74 -6.82
N ILE A 40 3.87 1.13 -5.64
CA ILE A 40 3.06 2.32 -5.40
C ILE A 40 3.94 3.37 -4.75
N ILE A 41 3.86 4.60 -5.26
CA ILE A 41 4.51 5.76 -4.67
C ILE A 41 3.43 6.65 -4.10
N THR A 42 3.38 6.74 -2.77
CA THR A 42 2.57 7.70 -2.04
C THR A 42 3.40 8.94 -1.76
N GLN A 43 2.85 10.12 -2.06
CA GLN A 43 3.45 11.42 -1.86
C GLN A 43 2.36 12.38 -1.34
N PHE A 44 2.43 12.68 -0.05
CA PHE A 44 1.62 13.71 0.57
C PHE A 44 2.14 15.09 0.19
N THR A 45 1.22 16.06 0.16
CA THR A 45 1.55 17.47 0.17
C THR A 45 1.39 17.97 1.60
N PRO A 46 2.49 18.26 2.34
CA PRO A 46 2.41 18.67 3.73
C PRO A 46 1.47 19.87 3.92
N GLY A 47 0.54 19.75 4.88
CA GLY A 47 -0.44 20.80 5.19
C GLY A 47 -1.66 20.87 4.27
N SER A 48 -1.84 19.94 3.33
CA SER A 48 -3.04 19.90 2.48
C SER A 48 -3.63 18.50 2.26
N VAL A 49 -2.81 17.47 2.08
CA VAL A 49 -3.27 16.09 1.90
C VAL A 49 -2.64 15.22 2.97
N GLU A 50 -3.49 14.71 3.85
CA GLU A 50 -3.05 13.84 4.96
C GLU A 50 -3.50 12.39 4.78
N HIS A 51 -4.38 12.11 3.82
CA HIS A 51 -4.94 10.78 3.57
C HIS A 51 -4.96 10.47 2.08
N LEU A 52 -4.52 9.28 1.71
CA LEU A 52 -4.54 8.74 0.36
C LEU A 52 -5.07 7.30 0.41
N TRP A 53 -6.06 7.04 -0.42
CA TRP A 53 -6.85 5.83 -0.40
C TRP A 53 -6.55 4.96 -1.61
N TYR A 54 -6.35 3.67 -1.37
CA TYR A 54 -6.14 2.67 -2.41
C TYR A 54 -7.15 1.56 -2.22
N LYS A 55 -7.49 0.88 -3.30
CA LYS A 55 -8.34 -0.31 -3.27
C LYS A 55 -7.72 -1.42 -4.11
N ILE A 56 -7.86 -2.65 -3.65
CA ILE A 56 -7.29 -3.81 -4.32
C ILE A 56 -8.30 -4.94 -4.34
N SER A 57 -8.39 -5.61 -5.49
CA SER A 57 -9.21 -6.83 -5.61
C SER A 57 -8.45 -8.00 -4.98
N VAL A 58 -9.08 -8.65 -4.01
CA VAL A 58 -8.56 -9.84 -3.34
C VAL A 58 -9.40 -11.06 -3.70
N THR A 59 -8.79 -12.24 -3.66
CA THR A 59 -9.44 -13.52 -3.90
C THR A 59 -9.55 -14.31 -2.61
N ALA A 60 -10.74 -14.81 -2.29
CA ALA A 60 -10.98 -15.66 -1.13
C ALA A 60 -9.98 -16.83 -1.05
N GLY A 61 -9.47 -17.08 0.15
CA GLY A 61 -8.54 -18.16 0.44
C GLY A 61 -7.07 -17.88 0.12
N LYS A 62 -6.74 -16.74 -0.49
CA LYS A 62 -5.36 -16.34 -0.76
C LYS A 62 -4.75 -15.54 0.38
N TRP A 63 -3.44 -15.68 0.55
CA TRP A 63 -2.67 -14.86 1.48
C TRP A 63 -2.22 -13.58 0.80
N TYR A 64 -2.10 -12.54 1.60
CA TYR A 64 -1.57 -11.25 1.17
C TYR A 64 -0.69 -10.66 2.26
N GLU A 65 0.31 -9.90 1.84
CA GLU A 65 1.17 -9.12 2.73
C GLU A 65 1.35 -7.70 2.24
N ILE A 66 1.42 -6.75 3.17
CA ILE A 66 1.75 -5.36 2.91
C ILE A 66 2.92 -5.00 3.83
N PRO A 67 4.16 -5.04 3.33
CA PRO A 67 5.31 -4.60 4.10
C PRO A 67 5.30 -3.07 4.21
N HIS A 68 5.29 -2.54 5.42
CA HIS A 68 5.21 -1.10 5.64
C HIS A 68 5.85 -0.66 6.97
N PRO A 69 6.42 0.56 7.04
CA PRO A 69 6.86 1.13 8.31
C PRO A 69 5.71 1.21 9.35
N PRO A 70 6.00 1.14 10.65
CA PRO A 70 4.98 1.36 11.69
C PRO A 70 4.20 2.66 11.47
N TYR A 71 2.90 2.66 11.75
CA TYR A 71 2.02 3.83 11.61
C TYR A 71 1.96 4.42 10.19
N ALA A 72 2.17 3.60 9.16
CA ALA A 72 2.08 4.04 7.78
C ALA A 72 0.66 3.97 7.22
N LEU A 73 -0.11 2.93 7.55
CA LEU A 73 -1.38 2.64 6.89
C LEU A 73 -2.34 1.84 7.78
N SER A 74 -3.61 1.83 7.37
CA SER A 74 -4.70 1.02 7.93
C SER A 74 -5.45 0.26 6.83
N LEU A 75 -6.02 -0.90 7.18
CA LEU A 75 -6.85 -1.72 6.30
C LEU A 75 -8.33 -1.54 6.62
N TYR A 76 -9.14 -1.54 5.57
CA TYR A 76 -10.59 -1.39 5.65
C TYR A 76 -11.28 -2.44 4.80
N ILE A 77 -12.34 -3.04 5.34
CA ILE A 77 -13.33 -3.82 4.60
C ILE A 77 -14.66 -3.10 4.79
N ASP A 78 -15.36 -2.84 3.69
CA ASP A 78 -16.52 -1.95 3.70
C ASP A 78 -16.20 -0.64 4.45
N ASP A 79 -17.13 -0.12 5.25
CA ASP A 79 -17.01 1.18 5.93
C ASP A 79 -16.18 1.13 7.23
N TYR A 80 -15.57 -0.01 7.57
CA TYR A 80 -14.93 -0.21 8.88
C TYR A 80 -13.44 -0.52 8.74
N GLU A 81 -12.66 0.07 9.65
CA GLU A 81 -11.27 -0.36 9.82
C GLU A 81 -11.29 -1.81 10.28
N TRP A 82 -10.52 -2.63 9.57
CA TRP A 82 -10.53 -4.07 9.72
C TRP A 82 -9.24 -4.54 10.37
N TYR A 83 -9.37 -5.33 11.43
CA TYR A 83 -8.24 -5.82 12.25
C TYR A 83 -8.06 -7.35 12.18
N GLY A 84 -8.64 -8.02 11.17
CA GLY A 84 -8.54 -9.48 10.99
C GLY A 84 -7.19 -9.95 10.41
N TYR A 85 -6.13 -9.15 10.56
CA TYR A 85 -4.80 -9.44 10.07
C TYR A 85 -3.82 -9.77 11.21
N GLY A 86 -2.73 -10.43 10.87
CA GLY A 86 -1.55 -10.61 11.72
C GLY A 86 -0.38 -9.77 11.26
N TYR A 87 0.75 -9.93 11.93
CA TYR A 87 2.02 -9.32 11.53
C TYR A 87 3.05 -10.37 11.16
N ASN A 88 3.78 -10.12 10.07
CA ASN A 88 4.97 -10.84 9.69
C ASN A 88 6.20 -9.95 9.99
N ASP A 89 6.94 -10.28 11.04
CA ASP A 89 8.15 -9.57 11.48
C ASP A 89 9.44 -10.09 10.79
N SER A 90 9.34 -10.77 9.65
CA SER A 90 10.51 -11.30 8.91
C SER A 90 11.27 -10.23 8.10
N TYR A 91 10.77 -8.99 8.05
CA TYR A 91 11.41 -7.88 7.33
C TYR A 91 12.36 -7.14 8.29
N GLU A 92 13.54 -6.73 7.80
CA GLU A 92 14.62 -6.20 8.66
C GLU A 92 14.27 -4.85 9.29
N ASP A 93 13.67 -3.94 8.51
CA ASP A 93 13.42 -2.56 8.92
C ASP A 93 11.97 -2.27 9.33
N PHE A 94 11.06 -3.20 9.05
CA PHE A 94 9.63 -3.02 9.31
C PHE A 94 8.90 -4.35 9.45
N ARG A 95 7.59 -4.32 9.66
CA ARG A 95 6.72 -5.51 9.64
C ARG A 95 5.80 -5.46 8.44
N ALA A 96 5.28 -6.61 8.04
CA ALA A 96 4.17 -6.65 7.12
C ALA A 96 2.88 -6.95 7.86
N ILE A 97 1.82 -6.22 7.52
CA ILE A 97 0.46 -6.74 7.73
C ILE A 97 0.33 -7.97 6.85
N GLN A 98 -0.13 -9.09 7.41
CA GLN A 98 -0.37 -10.34 6.68
C GLN A 98 -1.77 -10.84 6.98
N PHE A 99 -2.52 -11.23 5.95
CA PHE A 99 -3.86 -11.78 6.12
C PHE A 99 -4.23 -12.76 5.03
N LYS A 100 -5.19 -13.64 5.33
CA LYS A 100 -5.84 -14.50 4.36
C LYS A 100 -7.21 -13.92 4.05
N ALA A 101 -7.49 -13.58 2.80
CA ALA A 101 -8.79 -13.01 2.44
C ALA A 101 -9.89 -14.05 2.67
N GLU A 102 -10.91 -13.70 3.46
CA GLU A 102 -12.04 -14.60 3.76
C GLU A 102 -13.03 -14.64 2.58
N GLU A 103 -13.22 -13.50 1.92
CA GLU A 103 -14.13 -13.33 0.80
C GLU A 103 -13.44 -12.66 -0.38
N THR A 104 -13.94 -12.92 -1.59
CA THR A 104 -13.49 -12.22 -2.81
C THR A 104 -14.17 -10.86 -2.85
N GLY A 105 -13.39 -9.79 -2.99
CA GLY A 105 -13.92 -8.44 -2.97
C GLY A 105 -12.85 -7.36 -3.05
N PHE A 106 -13.22 -6.13 -2.70
CA PHE A 106 -12.29 -5.02 -2.60
C PHE A 106 -11.92 -4.76 -1.15
N TYR A 107 -10.62 -4.77 -0.87
CA TYR A 107 -10.09 -4.28 0.39
C TYR A 107 -9.54 -2.88 0.13
N TYR A 108 -9.68 -2.01 1.12
CA TYR A 108 -9.26 -0.62 1.05
C TYR A 108 -8.06 -0.41 1.96
N ILE A 109 -7.12 0.41 1.51
CA ILE A 109 -5.91 0.76 2.22
C ILE A 109 -5.92 2.27 2.37
N GLU A 110 -5.96 2.74 3.61
CA GLU A 110 -5.73 4.15 3.92
C GLU A 110 -4.27 4.35 4.24
N ARG A 111 -3.58 5.14 3.41
CA ARG A 111 -2.27 5.70 3.74
C ARG A 111 -2.52 7.06 4.38
N PHE A 112 -2.03 7.27 5.59
CA PHE A 112 -2.11 8.57 6.25
C PHE A 112 -0.73 9.14 6.53
N TYR A 113 -0.62 10.46 6.51
CA TYR A 113 0.62 11.16 6.81
C TYR A 113 0.95 11.01 8.30
N THR A 114 2.18 10.58 8.58
CA THR A 114 2.77 10.66 9.91
C THR A 114 4.19 11.17 9.80
N SER A 115 4.65 11.97 10.77
CA SER A 115 6.02 12.46 10.79
C SER A 115 7.07 11.35 10.92
N ALA A 116 6.68 10.19 11.48
CA ALA A 116 7.56 9.03 11.61
C ALA A 116 7.86 8.35 10.27
N VAL A 117 6.91 8.39 9.32
CA VAL A 117 7.06 7.77 7.99
C VAL A 117 7.48 8.80 6.94
N GLY A 118 7.07 10.06 7.12
CA GLY A 118 7.32 11.14 6.18
C GLY A 118 6.23 11.28 5.12
N ASP A 119 6.45 12.23 4.23
CA ASP A 119 5.55 12.62 3.15
C ASP A 119 5.58 11.62 1.98
N ARG A 120 6.69 10.91 1.78
CA ARG A 120 6.88 9.94 0.71
C ARG A 120 7.01 8.51 1.24
N LEU A 121 6.28 7.57 0.62
CA LEU A 121 6.45 6.13 0.87
C LEU A 121 6.34 5.35 -0.44
N GLU A 122 7.29 4.45 -0.67
CA GLU A 122 7.22 3.44 -1.72
C GLU A 122 6.83 2.10 -1.08
N TRP A 123 5.79 1.47 -1.60
CA TRP A 123 5.24 0.24 -1.01
C TRP A 123 4.51 -0.61 -2.07
N SER A 124 4.19 -1.84 -1.71
CA SER A 124 3.46 -2.77 -2.58
C SER A 124 2.70 -3.76 -1.71
N MET A 125 1.58 -4.27 -2.21
CA MET A 125 0.93 -5.45 -1.66
C MET A 125 1.36 -6.69 -2.44
N VAL A 126 1.73 -7.77 -1.76
CA VAL A 126 2.13 -9.05 -2.36
C VAL A 126 1.13 -10.14 -2.00
N GLU A 127 1.01 -11.16 -2.86
CA GLU A 127 0.18 -12.36 -2.69
C GLU A 127 1.07 -13.59 -2.38
#